data_AF-A0A3M6TX24-F1
#
_entry.id   AF-A0A3M6TX24-F1
#
_cell.length_a   1.000
_cell.length_b   1.000
_cell.length_c   1.000
_cell.angle_alpha   90.00
_cell.angle_beta   90.00
_cell.angle_gamma   90.00
#
_symmetry.space_group_name_H-M   'P 1'
#
loop_
_entity.id
_entity.type
_entity.pdbx_description
1 polymer ?
#
loop_
_entity_poly.entity_id
_entity_poly.type
_entity_poly.pdbx_seq_one_letter_code
_entity_poly.pdbx_strand_id
1 'polypeptide(L)'
;MVNLLTHVRASVSTWNNMAAPKTTEEGRKRKSIPRGKPKSGRVWKSEKKRKSAVIGVQPLHTPWDKKQKERMEKKLMKIYEKELRDETKRQKEEKRKKIEERRKQKEENEKKSQVVQEIKNTAKIKRMKKKQLRMLTTR
;
A
#
# COMPACT_ATOMS: atom_id res chain seq x y z
N MET A 1 -50.97 27.09 -24.79
CA MET A 1 -50.75 28.53 -25.07
C MET A 1 -49.49 28.95 -24.33
N VAL A 2 -48.41 29.50 -24.88
CA VAL A 2 -47.93 29.75 -26.25
C VAL A 2 -46.40 29.71 -26.12
N ASN A 3 -45.74 29.15 -27.12
CA ASN A 3 -44.30 29.13 -27.30
C ASN A 3 -43.81 30.53 -27.72
N LEU A 4 -42.79 31.10 -27.06
CA LEU A 4 -41.96 32.21 -27.54
C LEU A 4 -40.55 31.94 -27.00
N LEU A 5 -39.72 31.14 -27.66
CA LEU A 5 -38.90 31.46 -28.83
C LEU A 5 -38.21 32.84 -28.76
N THR A 6 -36.91 32.75 -28.45
CA THR A 6 -35.77 33.48 -29.03
C THR A 6 -35.51 34.95 -28.71
N HIS A 7 -34.35 35.17 -28.08
CA HIS A 7 -33.18 35.96 -28.50
C HIS A 7 -32.57 36.53 -27.20
N VAL A 8 -31.35 36.13 -26.80
CA VAL A 8 -30.13 36.84 -27.21
C VAL A 8 -29.02 35.83 -27.50
N ARG A 9 -28.53 35.93 -28.73
CA ARG A 9 -27.35 35.26 -29.26
C ARG A 9 -26.18 36.24 -29.17
N ALA A 10 -24.98 35.69 -29.00
CA ALA A 10 -23.67 36.34 -29.16
C ALA A 10 -23.22 37.17 -27.93
N SER A 11 -21.95 37.23 -27.51
CA SER A 11 -20.69 36.78 -28.09
C SER A 11 -19.62 36.99 -27.01
N VAL A 12 -18.89 35.94 -26.61
CA VAL A 12 -17.45 36.07 -26.33
C VAL A 12 -16.79 34.73 -26.70
N SER A 13 -16.44 34.64 -27.98
CA SER A 13 -15.24 33.99 -28.53
C SER A 13 -14.75 32.72 -27.81
N THR A 14 -15.10 31.51 -28.26
CA THR A 14 -14.35 30.79 -29.32
C THR A 14 -12.93 31.30 -29.54
N TRP A 15 -12.01 30.91 -28.66
CA TRP A 15 -10.59 30.91 -28.99
C TRP A 15 -10.21 29.54 -29.53
N ASN A 16 -9.98 29.53 -30.85
CA ASN A 16 -8.99 28.71 -31.52
C ASN A 16 -9.34 27.26 -31.91
N ASN A 17 -10.42 27.10 -32.66
CA ASN A 17 -10.38 26.23 -33.85
C ASN A 17 -9.72 27.00 -35.01
N MET A 18 -8.45 27.37 -34.85
CA MET A 18 -7.60 27.59 -36.02
C MET A 18 -7.13 26.20 -36.41
N ALA A 19 -7.79 25.63 -37.43
CA ALA A 19 -7.22 24.56 -38.20
C ALA A 19 -5.82 25.03 -38.64
N ALA A 20 -4.79 24.56 -37.94
CA ALA A 20 -3.43 24.71 -38.41
C ALA A 20 -3.42 24.22 -39.87
N PRO A 21 -2.75 24.94 -40.80
CA PRO A 21 -2.62 24.43 -42.15
C PRO A 21 -2.08 23.02 -42.03
N LYS A 22 -2.78 22.05 -42.63
CA LYS A 22 -2.29 20.69 -42.76
C LYS A 22 -0.95 20.84 -43.48
N THR A 23 0.14 20.86 -42.72
CA THR A 23 1.48 20.86 -43.28
C THR A 23 1.55 19.54 -44.02
N THR A 24 1.39 19.59 -45.34
CA THR A 24 1.80 18.53 -46.24
C THR A 24 3.16 18.08 -45.73
N GLU A 25 3.25 16.83 -45.27
CA GLU A 25 4.52 16.22 -44.85
C GLU A 25 5.41 16.04 -46.08
N GLU A 26 5.81 17.14 -46.72
CA GLU A 26 7.00 17.16 -47.53
C GLU A 26 8.16 17.09 -46.55
N GLY A 27 8.45 15.85 -46.16
CA GLY A 27 9.50 15.51 -45.22
C GLY A 27 10.75 16.30 -45.57
N ARG A 28 11.23 17.08 -44.59
CA ARG A 28 12.52 17.77 -44.61
C ARG A 28 13.60 16.70 -44.79
N LYS A 29 13.84 16.26 -46.03
CA LYS A 29 14.93 15.37 -46.40
C LYS A 29 16.19 16.13 -46.07
N ARG A 30 16.75 15.84 -44.89
CA ARG A 30 18.09 16.28 -44.54
C ARG A 30 18.97 15.83 -45.70
N LYS A 31 19.61 16.78 -46.40
CA LYS A 31 20.54 16.49 -47.48
C LYS A 31 21.57 15.50 -46.92
N SER A 32 21.49 14.23 -47.31
CA SER A 32 22.43 13.21 -46.86
C SER A 32 23.77 13.56 -47.51
N ILE A 33 24.72 14.04 -46.72
CA ILE A 33 26.06 14.32 -47.23
C ILE A 33 26.61 12.97 -47.74
N PRO A 34 26.91 12.85 -49.04
CA PRO A 34 27.42 11.60 -49.57
C PRO A 34 28.80 11.33 -48.95
N ARG A 35 29.02 10.11 -48.48
CA ARG A 35 30.34 9.70 -47.99
C ARG A 35 31.31 9.62 -49.16
N GLY A 36 32.54 10.10 -48.95
CA GLY A 36 33.62 9.95 -49.92
C GLY A 36 33.94 8.47 -50.16
N LYS A 37 34.25 8.11 -51.41
CA LYS A 37 34.70 6.77 -51.78
C LYS A 37 36.22 6.68 -51.58
N PRO A 38 36.76 5.61 -50.97
CA PRO A 38 38.20 5.41 -50.87
C PRO A 38 38.80 5.15 -52.27
N LYS A 39 40.09 5.48 -52.45
CA LYS A 39 40.81 5.34 -53.73
C LYS A 39 40.76 3.92 -54.31
N SER A 40 40.72 2.90 -53.44
CA SER A 40 40.64 1.48 -53.83
C SER A 40 39.24 0.99 -54.20
N GLY A 41 38.20 1.82 -54.04
CA GLY A 41 36.80 1.44 -54.27
C GLY A 41 36.19 0.45 -53.27
N ARG A 42 37.01 -0.20 -52.42
CA ARG A 42 36.55 -1.22 -51.47
C ARG A 42 36.25 -0.63 -50.09
N VAL A 43 34.98 -0.64 -49.69
CA VAL A 43 34.52 -0.22 -48.36
C VAL A 43 34.28 -1.46 -47.50
N TRP A 44 35.12 -1.70 -46.50
CA TRP A 44 35.05 -2.91 -45.67
C TRP A 44 34.16 -2.78 -44.42
N LYS A 45 33.73 -1.56 -44.05
CA LYS A 45 32.81 -1.30 -42.93
C LYS A 45 31.44 -0.88 -43.47
N SER A 46 30.38 -1.55 -43.03
CA SER A 46 29.00 -1.11 -43.33
C SER A 46 28.61 0.12 -42.52
N GLU A 47 27.67 0.91 -43.07
CA GLU A 47 27.13 2.07 -42.35
C GLU A 47 26.22 1.61 -41.20
N LYS A 48 26.53 2.05 -39.99
CA LYS A 48 25.70 1.77 -38.80
C LYS A 48 24.47 2.68 -38.82
N LYS A 49 23.28 2.08 -38.90
CA LYS A 49 22.02 2.80 -38.67
C LYS A 49 21.89 3.19 -37.19
N ARG A 50 21.20 4.30 -36.90
CA ARG A 50 20.85 4.67 -35.51
C ARG A 50 19.91 3.59 -34.96
N LYS A 51 20.05 3.23 -33.67
CA LYS A 51 19.17 2.23 -33.02
C LYS A 51 17.69 2.61 -33.13
N SER A 52 17.36 3.89 -33.09
CA SER A 52 16.00 4.41 -33.28
C SER A 52 15.42 4.14 -34.68
N ALA A 53 16.26 3.88 -35.70
CA ALA A 53 15.81 3.48 -37.03
C ALA A 53 15.55 1.96 -37.14
N VAL A 54 16.03 1.18 -36.16
CA VAL A 54 15.79 -0.26 -36.05
C VAL A 54 14.57 -0.53 -35.15
N ILE A 55 14.38 0.31 -34.13
CA ILE A 55 13.25 0.24 -33.19
C ILE A 55 12.04 0.93 -33.85
N GLY A 56 11.21 0.14 -34.54
CA GLY A 56 9.94 0.60 -35.14
C GLY A 56 8.74 0.59 -34.18
N VAL A 57 8.97 0.26 -32.90
CA VAL A 57 7.90 0.17 -31.89
C VAL A 57 7.75 1.48 -31.13
N GLN A 58 6.51 1.79 -30.75
CA GLN A 58 6.23 2.90 -29.84
C GLN A 58 6.98 2.68 -28.51
N PRO A 59 7.60 3.72 -27.93
CA PRO A 59 8.27 3.60 -26.65
C PRO A 59 7.25 3.21 -25.58
N LEU A 60 7.61 2.21 -24.76
CA LEU A 60 6.76 1.68 -23.69
C LEU A 60 6.71 2.61 -22.46
N HIS A 61 6.60 3.92 -22.69
CA HIS A 61 6.57 4.91 -21.62
C HIS A 61 5.13 5.20 -21.21
N THR A 62 4.80 4.97 -19.95
CA THR A 62 3.48 5.35 -19.42
C THR A 62 3.40 6.88 -19.27
N PRO A 63 2.27 7.50 -19.68
CA PRO A 63 2.09 8.94 -19.49
C PRO A 63 2.09 9.29 -18.00
N TRP A 64 2.46 10.52 -17.68
CA TRP A 64 2.60 10.97 -16.28
C TRP A 64 1.29 10.82 -15.49
N ASP A 65 0.16 11.13 -16.11
CA ASP A 65 -1.16 11.05 -15.47
C ASP A 65 -1.50 9.61 -15.07
N LYS A 66 -1.15 8.63 -15.92
CA LYS A 66 -1.31 7.22 -15.60
C LYS A 66 -0.42 6.82 -14.41
N LYS A 67 0.82 7.31 -14.37
CA LYS A 67 1.72 7.09 -13.22
C LYS A 67 1.16 7.72 -11.94
N GLN A 68 0.55 8.90 -12.01
CA GLN A 68 -0.07 9.54 -10.84
C GLN A 68 -1.27 8.74 -10.33
N LYS A 69 -2.14 8.29 -11.24
CA LYS A 69 -3.28 7.45 -10.89
C LYS A 69 -2.84 6.15 -10.20
N GLU A 70 -1.86 5.44 -10.78
CA GLU A 70 -1.32 4.21 -10.19
C GLU A 70 -0.68 4.45 -8.81
N ARG A 71 -0.01 5.59 -8.59
CA ARG A 71 0.53 5.95 -7.26
C ARG A 71 -0.58 6.17 -6.24
N MET A 72 -1.63 6.87 -6.64
CA MET A 72 -2.77 7.15 -5.77
C MET A 72 -3.50 5.87 -5.40
N GLU A 73 -3.78 5.01 -6.37
CA GLU A 73 -4.38 3.68 -6.14
C GLU A 73 -3.53 2.83 -5.19
N LYS A 74 -2.22 2.75 -5.42
CA LYS A 74 -1.29 2.04 -4.51
C LYS A 74 -1.30 2.62 -3.10
N LYS A 75 -1.43 3.94 -2.95
CA LYS A 75 -1.50 4.59 -1.63
C LYS A 75 -2.80 4.20 -0.92
N LEU A 76 -3.94 4.24 -1.61
CA LEU A 76 -5.24 3.84 -1.05
C LEU A 76 -5.25 2.36 -0.64
N MET A 77 -4.73 1.48 -1.48
CA MET A 77 -4.63 0.04 -1.17
C MET A 77 -3.78 -0.23 0.07
N LYS A 78 -2.66 0.48 0.24
CA LYS A 78 -1.82 0.36 1.43
C LYS A 78 -2.50 0.85 2.71
N ILE A 79 -3.28 1.92 2.62
CA ILE A 79 -4.05 2.43 3.76
C ILE A 79 -5.08 1.38 4.17
N TYR A 80 -5.85 0.87 3.21
CA TYR A 80 -6.85 -0.17 3.45
C TYR A 80 -6.25 -1.45 4.05
N GLU A 81 -5.12 -1.92 3.50
CA GLU A 81 -4.40 -3.08 4.03
C GLU A 81 -3.95 -2.83 5.48
N LYS A 82 -3.47 -1.63 5.79
CA LYS A 82 -3.06 -1.26 7.14
C LYS A 82 -4.25 -1.27 8.10
N GLU A 83 -5.38 -0.67 7.72
CA GLU A 83 -6.60 -0.66 8.52
C GLU A 83 -7.06 -2.07 8.88
N LEU A 84 -7.05 -3.00 7.92
CA LEU A 84 -7.44 -4.38 8.16
C LEU A 84 -6.49 -5.12 9.13
N ARG A 85 -5.18 -4.88 9.00
CA ARG A 85 -4.16 -5.44 9.90
C ARG A 85 -4.30 -4.88 11.31
N ASP A 86 -4.51 -3.57 11.44
CA ASP A 86 -4.65 -2.88 12.72
C ASP A 86 -5.92 -3.33 13.45
N GLU A 87 -7.05 -3.48 12.74
CA GLU A 87 -8.29 -4.00 13.31
C GLU A 87 -8.13 -5.45 13.81
N THR A 88 -7.51 -6.31 12.99
CA THR A 88 -7.23 -7.70 13.40
C THR A 88 -6.31 -7.75 14.63
N LYS A 89 -5.31 -6.86 14.71
CA LYS A 89 -4.40 -6.77 15.85
C LYS A 89 -5.14 -6.30 17.10
N ARG A 90 -5.98 -5.26 16.98
CA ARG A 90 -6.80 -4.73 18.08
C ARG A 90 -7.70 -5.81 18.68
N GLN A 91 -8.40 -6.57 17.83
CA GLN A 91 -9.25 -7.68 18.28
C GLN A 91 -8.46 -8.76 19.04
N LYS A 92 -7.25 -9.10 18.59
CA LYS A 92 -6.38 -10.07 19.28
C LYS A 92 -5.90 -9.54 20.63
N GLU A 93 -5.53 -8.27 20.70
CA GLU A 93 -5.10 -7.62 21.95
C GLU A 93 -6.25 -7.53 22.96
N GLU A 94 -7.46 -7.16 22.53
CA GLU A 94 -8.65 -7.15 23.37
C GLU A 94 -8.96 -8.55 23.93
N LYS A 95 -8.89 -9.60 23.10
CA LYS A 95 -9.06 -10.98 23.56
C LYS A 95 -8.00 -11.38 24.58
N ARG A 96 -6.73 -11.03 24.35
CA ARG A 96 -5.62 -11.30 25.29
C ARG A 96 -5.86 -10.61 26.63
N LYS A 97 -6.22 -9.33 26.62
CA LYS A 97 -6.53 -8.56 27.85
C LYS A 97 -7.68 -9.20 28.63
N LYS A 98 -8.77 -9.58 27.97
CA LYS A 98 -9.91 -10.27 28.60
C LYS A 98 -9.51 -11.61 29.23
N ILE A 99 -8.67 -12.39 28.57
CA ILE A 99 -8.18 -13.67 29.09
C ILE A 99 -7.30 -13.44 30.32
N GLU A 100 -6.39 -12.46 30.26
CA GLU A 100 -5.50 -12.13 31.36
C GLU A 100 -6.28 -11.63 32.58
N GLU A 101 -7.27 -10.76 32.39
CA GLU A 101 -8.16 -10.29 33.44
C GLU A 101 -8.94 -11.44 34.07
N ARG A 102 -9.54 -12.32 33.26
CA ARG A 102 -10.23 -13.52 33.76
C ARG A 102 -9.30 -14.43 34.54
N ARG A 103 -8.04 -14.58 34.10
CA ARG A 103 -7.04 -15.38 34.81
C ARG A 103 -6.73 -14.76 36.18
N LYS A 104 -6.50 -13.45 36.25
CA LYS A 104 -6.28 -12.72 37.51
C LYS A 104 -7.47 -12.85 38.46
N GLN A 105 -8.70 -12.65 37.95
CA GLN A 105 -9.91 -12.84 38.74
C GLN A 105 -10.04 -14.28 39.25
N LYS A 106 -9.70 -15.27 38.44
CA LYS A 106 -9.71 -16.68 38.86
C LYS A 106 -8.68 -16.93 39.96
N GLU A 107 -7.45 -16.44 39.81
CA GLU A 107 -6.39 -16.55 40.82
C GLU A 107 -6.80 -15.87 42.15
N GLU A 108 -7.44 -14.70 42.08
CA GLU A 108 -7.97 -14.01 43.27
C GLU A 108 -9.14 -14.75 43.91
N ASN A 109 -10.06 -15.28 43.11
CA ASN A 109 -11.19 -16.05 43.59
C ASN A 109 -10.72 -17.36 44.22
N GLU A 110 -9.73 -18.04 43.65
CA GLU A 110 -9.10 -19.22 44.24
C GLU A 110 -8.48 -18.91 45.60
N LYS A 111 -7.79 -17.76 45.74
CA LYS A 111 -7.25 -17.30 47.02
C LYS A 111 -8.36 -17.02 48.03
N LYS A 112 -9.45 -16.35 47.62
CA LYS A 112 -10.59 -16.00 48.48
C LYS A 112 -11.44 -17.21 48.85
N SER A 113 -11.63 -18.17 47.94
CA SER A 113 -12.40 -19.39 48.15
C SER A 113 -11.63 -20.43 48.94
N GLN A 114 -10.32 -20.26 49.12
CA GLN A 114 -9.53 -21.15 49.97
C GLN A 114 -10.03 -20.94 51.42
N VAL A 115 -10.88 -21.85 51.89
CA VAL A 115 -11.38 -21.87 53.28
C VAL A 115 -10.22 -22.31 54.17
N VAL A 116 -9.41 -21.34 54.61
CA VAL A 116 -8.22 -21.59 55.44
C VAL A 116 -8.58 -21.41 56.91
N GLN A 117 -8.10 -22.32 57.75
CA GLN A 117 -8.05 -22.11 59.19
C GLN A 117 -6.75 -21.35 59.53
N GLU A 118 -6.86 -20.07 59.90
CA GLU A 118 -5.70 -19.25 60.28
C GLU A 118 -5.02 -19.79 61.54
N ILE A 119 -3.78 -20.29 61.40
CA ILE A 119 -2.95 -20.68 62.55
C ILE A 119 -2.05 -19.51 62.93
N LYS A 120 -2.53 -18.64 63.83
CA LYS A 120 -1.81 -17.44 64.26
C LYS A 120 -0.55 -17.71 65.08
N ASN A 121 -0.45 -18.87 65.73
CA ASN A 121 0.68 -19.24 66.59
C ASN A 121 1.45 -20.43 66.02
N THR A 122 2.69 -20.21 65.63
CA THR A 122 3.59 -21.22 65.04
C THR A 122 3.99 -22.33 66.02
N ALA A 123 4.01 -22.04 67.33
CA ALA A 123 4.24 -23.06 68.36
C ALA A 123 3.11 -24.09 68.42
N LYS A 124 1.90 -23.75 67.93
CA LYS A 124 0.77 -24.68 67.85
C LYS A 124 1.06 -25.84 66.90
N ILE A 125 1.66 -25.57 65.74
CA ILE A 125 2.05 -26.60 64.75
C ILE A 125 3.01 -27.60 65.38
N LYS A 126 4.00 -27.12 66.14
CA LYS A 126 5.01 -27.96 66.81
C LYS A 126 4.42 -28.85 67.92
N ARG A 127 3.27 -28.47 68.49
CA ARG A 127 2.57 -29.19 69.57
C ARG A 127 1.47 -30.12 69.06
N MET A 128 1.11 -30.06 67.78
CA MET A 128 0.03 -30.88 67.21
C MET A 128 0.42 -32.35 67.03
N LYS A 129 -0.58 -33.23 67.08
CA LYS A 129 -0.38 -34.67 66.88
C LYS A 129 -0.04 -34.97 65.41
N LYS A 130 0.82 -35.97 65.16
CA LYS A 130 1.26 -36.39 63.81
C LYS A 130 0.13 -36.61 62.80
N LYS A 131 -1.06 -37.07 63.21
CA LYS A 131 -2.22 -37.23 62.31
C LYS A 131 -2.81 -35.89 61.86
N GLN A 132 -2.83 -34.87 62.72
CA GLN A 132 -3.34 -33.55 62.37
C GLN A 132 -2.37 -32.79 61.47
N LEU A 133 -1.07 -32.97 61.67
CA LEU A 133 -0.03 -32.40 60.78
C LEU A 133 -0.14 -32.91 59.33
N ARG A 134 -0.65 -34.12 59.11
CA ARG A 134 -0.86 -34.69 57.76
C ARG A 134 -2.04 -34.04 57.01
N MET A 135 -2.97 -33.40 57.72
CA MET A 135 -4.12 -32.71 57.12
C MET A 135 -3.79 -31.27 56.73
N LEU A 136 -2.68 -30.72 57.22
CA LEU A 136 -2.20 -29.40 56.81
C LEU A 136 -1.59 -29.52 55.41
N THR A 137 -2.18 -28.84 54.45
CA THR A 137 -1.59 -28.63 53.12
C THR A 137 -0.66 -27.43 53.19
N THR A 138 0.65 -27.69 53.18
CA THR A 138 1.65 -26.63 53.00
C THR A 138 1.70 -26.31 51.51
N ARG A 139 1.30 -25.10 51.12
CA ARG A 139 1.33 -24.62 49.74
C ARG A 139 2.50 -23.67 49.54
#